data_AF-A0A5E4LVR1-F1
#
_entry.id   AF-A0A5E4LVR1-F1
#
_cell.length_a   1.000
_cell.length_b   1.000
_cell.length_c   1.000
_cell.angle_alpha   90.00
_cell.angle_beta   90.00
_cell.angle_gamma   90.00
#
_symmetry.space_group_name_H-M   'P 1'
#
loop_
_entity.id
_entity.type
_entity.pdbx_description
1 polymer ?
#
loop_
_entity_poly.entity_id
_entity_poly.type
_entity_poly.pdbx_seq_one_letter_code
_entity_poly.pdbx_strand_id
1 'polypeptide(L)'
;MLLREFDHEYKPIDANSPEFKAWFGKSVVKNPDGTPMKVYHGTSAEKDFSSFLAKSKAYFFTPNPKYAYKIATGGILPDIHHYHHRIIPVYLSLQNPFDARKYNKITEEDFFELFKFIGWYGPHLFPFWSLFLEHTKGVRDFLLKHGYDGLIQFEKWTPESTERNKIAYVVFHPWQIKSAISNTGKFSKDNSDITEGKQ
;
A
#
# COMPACT_ATOMS: atom_id res chain seq x y z
N MET A 1 5.06 -4.80 -28.94
CA MET A 1 4.01 -5.31 -28.04
C MET A 1 2.87 -4.32 -28.09
N LEU A 2 1.77 -4.72 -28.74
CA LEU A 2 0.65 -3.85 -29.11
C LEU A 2 -0.07 -3.33 -27.85
N LEU A 3 -0.01 -2.01 -27.64
CA LEU A 3 -0.94 -1.30 -26.77
C LEU A 3 -2.33 -1.51 -27.38
N ARG A 4 -3.20 -2.25 -26.69
CA ARG A 4 -4.61 -2.29 -27.06
C ARG A 4 -5.18 -0.90 -26.78
N GLU A 5 -5.76 -0.31 -27.81
CA GLU A 5 -6.59 0.90 -27.74
C GLU A 5 -7.77 0.63 -26.81
N PHE A 6 -7.65 1.07 -25.56
CA PHE A 6 -8.81 1.43 -24.76
C PHE A 6 -9.10 2.89 -25.09
N ASP A 7 -10.35 3.18 -25.46
CA ASP A 7 -10.91 4.47 -25.92
C ASP A 7 -10.94 5.57 -24.83
N HIS A 8 -9.93 5.58 -23.96
CA HIS A 8 -9.75 6.56 -22.90
C HIS A 8 -8.40 7.24 -23.13
N GLU A 9 -8.42 8.54 -23.42
CA GLU A 9 -7.21 9.35 -23.54
C GLU A 9 -6.52 9.46 -22.17
N TYR A 10 -5.56 8.58 -21.94
CA TYR A 10 -4.64 8.67 -20.81
C TYR A 10 -3.77 9.90 -20.96
N LYS A 11 -3.71 10.74 -19.93
CA LYS A 11 -2.83 11.91 -19.88
C LYS A 11 -1.53 11.55 -19.18
N PRO A 12 -0.39 12.15 -19.57
CA PRO A 12 0.80 12.14 -18.73
C PRO A 12 0.44 12.61 -17.33
N ILE A 13 0.92 11.89 -16.31
CA ILE A 13 0.62 12.24 -14.92
C ILE A 13 1.29 13.58 -14.57
N ASP A 14 0.48 14.58 -14.27
CA ASP A 14 0.93 15.84 -13.69
C ASP A 14 0.63 15.87 -12.19
N ALA A 15 1.66 15.60 -11.39
CA ALA A 15 1.56 15.66 -9.92
C ALA A 15 1.37 17.10 -9.39
N ASN A 16 1.44 18.12 -10.25
CA ASN A 16 1.16 19.51 -9.89
C ASN A 16 -0.28 19.94 -10.22
N SER A 17 -1.06 19.10 -10.90
CA SER A 17 -2.44 19.45 -11.27
C SER A 17 -3.32 19.65 -10.04
N PRO A 18 -4.36 20.52 -10.11
CA PRO A 18 -5.31 20.70 -9.03
C PRO A 18 -6.00 19.39 -8.60
N GLU A 19 -6.34 18.53 -9.55
CA GLU A 19 -7.00 17.24 -9.33
C GLU A 19 -6.09 16.28 -8.58
N PHE A 20 -4.84 16.15 -9.02
CA PHE A 20 -3.85 15.33 -8.32
C PHE A 20 -3.65 15.82 -6.89
N LYS A 21 -3.43 17.13 -6.70
CA LYS A 21 -3.23 17.73 -5.37
C LYS A 21 -4.44 17.53 -4.48
N ALA A 22 -5.65 17.68 -5.02
CA ALA A 22 -6.89 17.47 -4.27
C ALA A 22 -7.03 16.02 -3.78
N TRP A 23 -6.70 15.04 -4.63
CA TRP A 23 -6.73 13.62 -4.30
C TRP A 23 -5.60 13.17 -3.37
N PHE A 24 -4.37 13.58 -3.67
CA PHE A 24 -3.19 13.27 -2.87
C PHE A 24 -3.28 13.91 -1.49
N GLY A 25 -3.85 15.13 -1.40
CA GLY A 25 -4.22 15.76 -0.14
C GLY A 25 -3.04 15.92 0.82
N LYS A 26 -3.24 15.48 2.07
CA LYS A 26 -2.23 15.47 3.13
C LYS A 26 -1.44 14.16 3.18
N SER A 27 -1.44 13.37 2.11
CA SER A 27 -0.78 12.06 2.10
C SER A 27 0.65 12.14 2.65
N VAL A 28 0.99 11.20 3.52
CA VAL A 28 2.32 11.14 4.14
C VAL A 28 3.35 10.45 3.24
N VAL A 29 2.93 9.90 2.10
CA VAL A 29 3.79 9.14 1.17
C VAL A 29 4.55 10.11 0.26
N LYS A 30 5.59 10.74 0.81
CA LYS A 30 6.39 11.79 0.18
C LYS A 30 7.88 11.46 0.13
N ASN A 31 8.54 12.04 -0.86
CA ASN A 31 10.00 12.07 -0.97
C ASN A 31 10.58 12.98 0.13
N PRO A 32 11.90 12.94 0.42
CA PRO A 32 12.50 13.84 1.41
C PRO A 32 12.27 15.33 1.12
N ASP A 33 12.17 15.70 -0.15
CA ASP A 33 11.89 17.06 -0.61
C ASP A 33 10.41 17.46 -0.51
N GLY A 34 9.54 16.56 0.00
CA GLY A 34 8.11 16.79 0.17
C GLY A 34 7.27 16.51 -1.08
N THR A 35 7.88 16.19 -2.23
CA THR A 35 7.14 15.83 -3.45
C THR A 35 6.44 14.48 -3.29
N PRO A 36 5.33 14.23 -4.02
CA PRO A 36 4.65 12.93 -4.00
C PRO A 36 5.61 11.80 -4.35
N MET A 37 5.69 10.79 -3.49
CA MET A 37 6.58 9.65 -3.72
C MET A 37 5.85 8.57 -4.51
N LYS A 38 6.46 8.15 -5.61
CA LYS A 38 6.08 6.96 -6.35
C LYS A 38 6.45 5.72 -5.53
N VAL A 39 5.50 4.83 -5.33
CA VAL A 39 5.69 3.53 -4.69
C VAL A 39 5.25 2.42 -5.64
N TYR A 40 5.59 1.19 -5.30
CA TYR A 40 5.51 0.06 -6.22
C TYR A 40 4.75 -1.10 -5.60
N HIS A 41 3.88 -1.71 -6.38
CA HIS A 41 3.27 -3.00 -6.09
C HIS A 41 3.82 -4.07 -7.03
N GLY A 42 4.32 -5.16 -6.47
CA GLY A 42 4.71 -6.35 -7.23
C GLY A 42 3.53 -7.32 -7.33
N THR A 43 3.20 -7.78 -8.53
CA THR A 43 2.10 -8.73 -8.76
C THR A 43 2.48 -9.80 -9.76
N SER A 44 1.95 -11.00 -9.58
CA SER A 44 2.04 -12.10 -10.54
C SER A 44 0.81 -12.24 -11.44
N ALA A 45 -0.09 -11.24 -11.42
CA ALA A 45 -1.24 -11.22 -12.31
C ALA A 45 -0.78 -11.44 -13.76
N GLU A 46 -1.61 -12.11 -14.56
CA GLU A 46 -1.37 -12.35 -15.99
C GLU A 46 -1.89 -11.21 -16.88
N LYS A 47 -3.08 -10.66 -16.55
CA LYS A 47 -3.76 -9.59 -17.32
C LYS A 47 -3.70 -8.24 -16.63
N ASP A 48 -3.71 -7.15 -17.38
CA ASP A 48 -3.84 -5.79 -16.83
C ASP A 48 -5.14 -5.66 -16.02
N PHE A 49 -5.09 -4.80 -15.00
CA PHE A 49 -6.25 -4.49 -14.17
C PHE A 49 -6.23 -3.01 -13.81
N SER A 50 -7.43 -2.46 -13.65
CA SER A 50 -7.61 -1.08 -13.21
C SER A 50 -7.98 -0.98 -11.74
N SER A 51 -8.23 -2.07 -11.02
CA SER A 51 -8.61 -2.02 -9.60
C SER A 51 -7.94 -3.10 -8.78
N PHE A 52 -7.51 -2.74 -7.58
CA PHE A 52 -6.93 -3.69 -6.62
C PHE A 52 -8.03 -4.43 -5.85
N LEU A 53 -8.02 -5.75 -5.92
CA LEU A 53 -8.96 -6.63 -5.22
C LEU A 53 -8.19 -7.57 -4.29
N ALA A 54 -8.41 -7.43 -2.98
CA ALA A 54 -7.84 -8.31 -1.96
C ALA A 54 -8.93 -8.71 -0.98
N LYS A 55 -9.04 -10.01 -0.65
CA LYS A 55 -10.02 -10.51 0.34
C LYS A 55 -9.85 -9.81 1.70
N SER A 56 -8.61 -9.52 2.08
CA SER A 56 -8.25 -8.80 3.31
C SER A 56 -8.57 -7.30 3.25
N LYS A 57 -8.82 -6.74 2.05
CA LYS A 57 -8.91 -5.28 1.80
C LYS A 57 -7.71 -4.49 2.32
N ALA A 58 -6.54 -5.12 2.35
CA ALA A 58 -5.25 -4.49 2.65
C ALA A 58 -4.36 -4.61 1.41
N TYR A 59 -3.78 -3.49 0.97
CA TYR A 59 -3.03 -3.40 -0.28
C TYR A 59 -1.62 -2.88 -0.01
N PHE A 60 -0.61 -3.65 -0.38
CA PHE A 60 0.78 -3.44 0.04
C PHE A 60 1.62 -2.78 -1.06
N PHE A 61 2.40 -1.79 -0.66
CA PHE A 61 3.28 -1.02 -1.53
C PHE A 61 4.63 -0.77 -0.87
N THR A 62 5.68 -0.67 -1.66
CA THR A 62 7.04 -0.36 -1.19
C THR A 62 7.67 0.76 -2.01
N PRO A 63 8.50 1.63 -1.40
CA PRO A 63 9.30 2.58 -2.19
C PRO A 63 10.46 1.90 -2.94
N ASN A 64 10.74 0.62 -2.66
CA ASN A 64 11.85 -0.13 -3.26
C ASN A 64 11.37 -0.99 -4.44
N PRO A 65 11.59 -0.58 -5.71
CA PRO A 65 11.13 -1.33 -6.86
C PRO A 65 11.81 -2.71 -7.00
N LYS A 66 13.05 -2.86 -6.53
CA LYS A 66 13.74 -4.17 -6.52
C LYS A 66 13.08 -5.13 -5.53
N TYR A 67 12.61 -4.62 -4.40
CA TYR A 67 11.85 -5.42 -3.45
C TYR A 67 10.48 -5.80 -4.02
N ALA A 68 9.74 -4.85 -4.62
CA ALA A 68 8.49 -5.14 -5.32
C ALA A 68 8.67 -6.24 -6.39
N TYR A 69 9.74 -6.15 -7.18
CA TYR A 69 10.10 -7.19 -8.16
C TYR A 69 10.29 -8.56 -7.49
N LYS A 70 11.07 -8.63 -6.41
CA LYS A 70 11.29 -9.88 -5.66
C LYS A 70 9.97 -10.49 -5.15
N ILE A 71 9.02 -9.67 -4.69
CA ILE A 71 7.68 -10.14 -4.32
C ILE A 71 6.96 -10.73 -5.54
N ALA A 72 6.96 -10.01 -6.66
CA ALA A 72 6.27 -10.41 -7.88
C ALA A 72 6.81 -11.72 -8.47
N THR A 73 8.10 -12.03 -8.29
CA THR A 73 8.72 -13.27 -8.79
C THR A 73 8.66 -14.44 -7.81
N GLY A 74 7.90 -14.33 -6.72
CA GLY A 74 7.71 -15.41 -5.74
C GLY A 74 8.78 -15.48 -4.66
N GLY A 75 9.68 -14.49 -4.57
CA GLY A 75 10.87 -14.49 -3.70
C GLY A 75 10.62 -14.45 -2.18
N ILE A 76 9.38 -14.65 -1.71
CA ILE A 76 9.06 -15.00 -0.32
C ILE A 76 9.03 -16.52 -0.12
N LEU A 77 8.69 -17.31 -1.14
CA LEU A 77 8.63 -18.77 -1.13
C LEU A 77 9.50 -19.33 -2.27
N PRO A 78 10.70 -19.88 -1.97
CA PRO A 78 11.71 -20.21 -2.98
C PRO A 78 11.25 -21.21 -4.07
N ASP A 79 10.22 -22.01 -3.80
CA ASP A 79 9.71 -23.03 -4.71
C ASP A 79 8.55 -22.54 -5.62
N ILE A 80 8.15 -21.27 -5.50
CA ILE A 80 7.09 -20.68 -6.33
C ILE A 80 7.72 -19.76 -7.37
N HIS A 81 7.76 -20.24 -8.61
CA HIS A 81 8.09 -19.40 -9.76
C HIS A 81 6.82 -18.84 -10.39
N HIS A 82 6.68 -17.51 -10.39
CA HIS A 82 5.64 -16.85 -11.16
C HIS A 82 6.13 -16.59 -12.59
N TYR A 83 5.51 -17.26 -13.57
CA TYR A 83 5.80 -17.08 -15.01
C TYR A 83 5.47 -15.67 -15.52
N HIS A 84 4.57 -14.96 -14.82
CA HIS A 84 4.23 -13.57 -15.08
C HIS A 84 4.53 -12.75 -13.82
N HIS A 85 5.19 -11.62 -13.99
CA HIS A 85 5.46 -10.69 -12.91
C HIS A 85 5.46 -9.26 -13.46
N ARG A 86 4.86 -8.36 -12.71
CA ARG A 86 4.75 -6.95 -13.06
C ARG A 86 4.97 -6.08 -11.84
N ILE A 87 5.52 -4.90 -12.08
CA ILE A 87 5.66 -3.85 -11.10
C ILE A 87 4.71 -2.72 -11.50
N ILE A 88 3.79 -2.38 -10.62
CA ILE A 88 2.80 -1.32 -10.85
C ILE A 88 3.24 -0.10 -10.04
N PRO A 89 3.74 0.97 -10.69
CA PRO A 89 4.04 2.23 -10.02
C PRO A 89 2.75 3.00 -9.74
N VAL A 90 2.59 3.45 -8.50
CA VAL A 90 1.41 4.19 -8.04
C VAL A 90 1.81 5.37 -7.16
N TYR A 91 0.89 6.32 -7.02
CA TYR A 91 0.84 7.23 -5.88
C TYR A 91 -0.21 6.72 -4.89
N LEU A 92 -0.06 7.11 -3.63
CA LEU A 92 -1.01 6.76 -2.57
C LEU A 92 -1.56 8.02 -1.90
N SER A 93 -2.88 8.04 -1.71
CA SER A 93 -3.57 8.98 -0.83
C SER A 93 -3.72 8.35 0.56
N LEU A 94 -2.67 8.42 1.37
CA LEU A 94 -2.61 7.86 2.72
C LEU A 94 -2.50 8.99 3.74
N GLN A 95 -3.65 9.44 4.23
CA GLN A 95 -3.85 10.69 4.94
C GLN A 95 -3.52 10.59 6.44
N ASN A 96 -3.92 9.50 7.09
CA ASN A 96 -3.77 9.27 8.52
C ASN A 96 -3.42 7.80 8.80
N PRO A 97 -2.22 7.34 8.44
CA PRO A 97 -1.84 5.97 8.72
C PRO A 97 -1.46 5.78 10.18
N PHE A 98 -1.69 4.56 10.67
CA PHE A 98 -0.99 4.08 11.85
C PHE A 98 0.47 3.78 11.52
N ASP A 99 1.41 4.40 12.23
CA ASP A 99 2.85 4.23 11.97
C ASP A 99 3.47 3.20 12.93
N ALA A 100 3.31 1.92 12.60
CA ALA A 100 3.85 0.79 13.37
C ALA A 100 5.39 0.70 13.33
N ARG A 101 6.09 1.57 12.61
CA ARG A 101 7.56 1.68 12.73
C ARG A 101 7.94 2.34 14.05
N LYS A 102 7.04 3.13 14.63
CA LYS A 102 7.19 3.76 15.95
C LYS A 102 6.57 2.89 17.04
N TYR A 103 6.58 1.56 16.85
CA TYR A 103 5.89 0.60 17.71
C TYR A 103 6.27 0.75 19.18
N ASN A 104 7.51 1.14 19.45
CA ASN A 104 8.02 1.47 20.79
C ASN A 104 7.39 2.71 21.46
N LYS A 105 6.45 3.41 20.80
CA LYS A 105 5.70 4.56 21.33
C LYS A 105 4.21 4.29 21.53
N ILE A 106 3.75 3.09 21.17
CA ILE A 106 2.37 2.64 21.41
C ILE A 106 2.33 2.07 22.83
N THR A 107 1.32 2.44 23.61
CA THR A 107 1.21 2.05 25.02
C THR A 107 0.79 0.58 25.18
N GLU A 108 1.03 -0.03 26.35
CA GLU A 108 0.55 -1.39 26.62
C GLU A 108 -0.99 -1.45 26.58
N GLU A 109 -1.66 -0.37 26.98
CA GLU A 109 -3.11 -0.22 26.93
C GLU A 109 -3.65 -0.22 25.49
N ASP A 110 -3.00 0.48 24.56
CA ASP A 110 -3.37 0.49 23.14
C ASP A 110 -3.25 -0.93 22.53
N PHE A 111 -2.23 -1.68 22.94
CA PHE A 111 -2.05 -3.07 22.51
C PHE A 111 -3.07 -4.01 23.12
N PHE A 112 -3.43 -3.81 24.39
CA PHE A 112 -4.44 -4.63 25.05
C PHE A 112 -5.78 -4.58 24.30
N GLU A 113 -6.23 -3.39 23.90
CA GLU A 113 -7.48 -3.23 23.15
C GLU A 113 -7.39 -3.85 21.75
N LEU A 114 -6.25 -3.72 21.06
CA LEU A 114 -6.04 -4.42 19.78
C LEU A 114 -6.10 -5.94 19.93
N PHE A 115 -5.38 -6.50 20.91
CA PHE A 115 -5.31 -7.93 21.15
C PHE A 115 -6.67 -8.52 21.54
N LYS A 116 -7.38 -7.83 22.44
CA LYS A 116 -8.76 -8.15 22.79
C LYS A 116 -9.68 -8.11 21.57
N PHE A 117 -9.54 -7.10 20.71
CA PHE A 117 -10.36 -6.96 19.50
C PHE A 117 -10.14 -8.09 18.49
N ILE A 118 -8.89 -8.53 18.31
CA ILE A 118 -8.56 -9.63 17.38
C ILE A 118 -8.67 -11.02 18.03
N GLY A 119 -8.98 -11.10 19.32
CA GLY A 119 -9.10 -12.36 20.07
C GLY A 119 -7.77 -13.07 20.34
N TRP A 120 -6.67 -12.32 20.41
CA TRP A 120 -5.33 -12.85 20.66
C TRP A 120 -4.94 -12.65 22.13
N TYR A 121 -4.46 -13.71 22.78
CA TYR A 121 -4.04 -13.69 24.19
C TYR A 121 -2.62 -14.25 24.39
N GLY A 122 -1.84 -14.37 23.31
CA GLY A 122 -0.47 -14.87 23.33
C GLY A 122 0.58 -13.77 23.60
N PRO A 123 1.86 -14.13 23.77
CA PRO A 123 2.93 -13.20 24.13
C PRO A 123 3.14 -12.09 23.09
N HIS A 124 3.51 -10.90 23.55
CA HIS A 124 3.65 -9.66 22.78
C HIS A 124 4.92 -9.55 21.92
N LEU A 125 5.58 -10.67 21.59
CA LEU A 125 6.97 -10.69 21.10
C LEU A 125 7.12 -10.70 19.57
N PHE A 126 6.04 -10.52 18.82
CA PHE A 126 6.11 -10.53 17.36
C PHE A 126 6.34 -9.11 16.81
N PRO A 127 7.16 -8.95 15.75
CA PRO A 127 7.17 -7.70 15.01
C PRO A 127 5.77 -7.43 14.46
N PHE A 128 5.34 -6.16 14.44
CA PHE A 128 3.98 -5.79 14.02
C PHE A 128 3.59 -6.34 12.64
N TRP A 129 4.55 -6.49 11.71
CA TRP A 129 4.33 -7.14 10.42
C TRP A 129 3.77 -8.57 10.54
N SER A 130 4.26 -9.37 11.49
CA SER A 130 3.75 -10.75 11.70
C SER A 130 2.34 -10.70 12.25
N LEU A 131 2.10 -9.85 13.25
CA LEU A 131 0.77 -9.62 13.82
C LEU A 131 -0.23 -9.21 12.73
N PHE A 132 0.15 -8.26 11.88
CA PHE A 132 -0.69 -7.80 10.79
C PHE A 132 -0.90 -8.88 9.72
N LEU A 133 0.11 -9.68 9.40
CA LEU A 133 -0.01 -10.76 8.43
C LEU A 133 -0.96 -11.86 8.91
N GLU A 134 -0.83 -12.26 10.18
CA GLU A 134 -1.64 -13.33 10.79
C GLU A 134 -3.08 -12.88 11.07
N HIS A 135 -3.28 -11.59 11.38
CA HIS A 135 -4.58 -11.03 11.78
C HIS A 135 -5.05 -9.89 10.89
N THR A 136 -4.73 -9.90 9.59
CA THR A 136 -4.91 -8.74 8.68
C THR A 136 -6.28 -8.10 8.77
N LYS A 137 -7.36 -8.89 8.71
CA LYS A 137 -8.72 -8.37 8.80
C LYS A 137 -8.99 -7.69 10.15
N GLY A 138 -8.64 -8.37 11.24
CA GLY A 138 -8.89 -7.87 12.60
C GLY A 138 -8.11 -6.58 12.88
N VAL A 139 -6.81 -6.56 12.57
CA VAL A 139 -5.97 -5.37 12.77
C VAL A 139 -6.44 -4.23 11.87
N ARG A 140 -6.74 -4.48 10.59
CA ARG A 140 -7.31 -3.48 9.68
C ARG A 140 -8.61 -2.89 10.23
N ASP A 141 -9.55 -3.71 10.65
CA ASP A 141 -10.86 -3.27 11.12
C ASP A 141 -10.74 -2.47 12.43
N PHE A 142 -9.81 -2.88 13.32
CA PHE A 142 -9.45 -2.11 14.50
C PHE A 142 -8.91 -0.73 14.12
N LEU A 143 -7.92 -0.67 13.23
CA LEU A 143 -7.30 0.60 12.81
C LEU A 143 -8.32 1.54 12.15
N LEU A 144 -9.20 1.02 11.29
CA LEU A 144 -10.30 1.79 10.70
C LEU A 144 -11.26 2.33 11.77
N LYS A 145 -11.61 1.52 12.77
CA LYS A 145 -12.48 1.94 13.88
C LYS A 145 -11.86 3.08 14.69
N HIS A 146 -10.53 3.18 14.73
CA HIS A 146 -9.79 4.24 15.41
C HIS A 146 -9.39 5.41 14.49
N GLY A 147 -9.93 5.45 13.27
CA GLY A 147 -9.76 6.59 12.35
C GLY A 147 -8.49 6.56 11.51
N TYR A 148 -7.77 5.45 11.49
CA TYR A 148 -6.63 5.27 10.59
C TYR A 148 -7.07 4.78 9.20
N ASP A 149 -6.48 5.34 8.15
CA ASP A 149 -6.79 4.99 6.75
C ASP A 149 -5.77 4.04 6.12
N GLY A 150 -4.81 3.58 6.91
CA GLY A 150 -3.79 2.62 6.49
C GLY A 150 -2.74 2.40 7.56
N LEU A 151 -1.64 1.79 7.15
CA LEU A 151 -0.57 1.34 8.01
C LEU A 151 0.77 1.61 7.34
N ILE A 152 1.75 2.04 8.13
CA ILE A 152 3.16 2.05 7.75
C ILE A 152 3.92 1.12 8.68
N GLN A 153 4.65 0.18 8.12
CA GLN A 153 5.42 -0.80 8.90
C GLN A 153 6.75 -1.14 8.24
N PHE A 154 7.61 -1.83 8.99
CA PHE A 154 8.79 -2.48 8.42
C PHE A 154 8.45 -3.90 7.96
N GLU A 155 8.83 -4.25 6.74
CA GLU A 155 8.85 -5.61 6.21
C GLU A 155 10.02 -6.38 6.84
N LYS A 156 9.71 -7.47 7.55
CA LYS A 156 10.65 -8.39 8.23
C LYS A 156 11.69 -7.68 9.14
N TRP A 157 11.48 -7.79 10.45
CA TRP A 157 12.47 -7.32 11.43
C TRP A 157 13.76 -8.14 11.31
N THR A 158 14.86 -7.50 10.91
CA THR A 158 16.22 -8.05 11.05
C THR A 158 17.16 -6.92 11.50
N PRO A 159 18.09 -7.17 12.44
CA PRO A 159 18.97 -6.13 13.00
C PRO A 159 19.87 -5.42 11.98
N GLU A 160 20.14 -6.02 10.81
CA GLU A 160 21.22 -5.59 9.88
C GLU A 160 20.77 -4.72 8.69
N SER A 161 19.54 -4.17 8.67
CA SER A 161 18.98 -3.55 7.46
C SER A 161 18.86 -2.03 7.49
N THR A 162 19.13 -1.37 6.35
CA THR A 162 18.90 0.07 6.17
C THR A 162 17.39 0.41 6.11
N GLU A 163 16.97 1.45 6.85
CA GLU A 163 15.55 1.73 7.19
C GLU A 163 14.60 1.95 6.01
N ARG A 164 15.07 2.53 4.90
CA ARG A 164 14.21 2.91 3.76
C ARG A 164 13.76 1.76 2.88
N ASN A 165 14.57 0.71 2.77
CA ASN A 165 14.35 -0.38 1.81
C ASN A 165 13.33 -1.43 2.27
N LYS A 166 12.79 -1.27 3.48
CA LYS A 166 11.86 -2.19 4.12
C LYS A 166 10.54 -1.56 4.53
N ILE A 167 10.24 -0.33 4.09
CA ILE A 167 8.95 0.28 4.43
C ILE A 167 7.86 -0.35 3.57
N ALA A 168 6.80 -0.82 4.22
CA ALA A 168 5.53 -1.09 3.59
C ALA A 168 4.57 0.07 3.88
N TYR A 169 3.95 0.58 2.82
CA TYR A 169 2.73 1.36 2.90
C TYR A 169 1.56 0.44 2.61
N VAL A 170 0.61 0.37 3.53
CA VAL A 170 -0.61 -0.42 3.38
C VAL A 170 -1.79 0.53 3.39
N VAL A 171 -2.61 0.50 2.34
CA VAL A 171 -3.87 1.25 2.27
C VAL A 171 -5.05 0.29 2.47
N PHE A 172 -6.14 0.78 3.04
CA PHE A 172 -7.31 -0.04 3.40
C PHE A 172 -8.49 0.12 2.44
N HIS A 173 -8.36 1.02 1.48
CA HIS A 173 -9.35 1.29 0.45
C HIS A 173 -8.70 1.45 -0.92
N PRO A 174 -9.32 0.89 -1.98
CA PRO A 174 -8.75 0.92 -3.32
C PRO A 174 -8.68 2.33 -3.93
N TRP A 175 -9.61 3.24 -3.61
CA TRP A 175 -9.59 4.62 -4.09
C TRP A 175 -8.41 5.46 -3.57
N GLN A 176 -7.67 4.94 -2.58
CA GLN A 176 -6.41 5.54 -2.12
C GLN A 176 -5.27 5.31 -3.12
N ILE A 177 -5.49 4.57 -4.21
CA ILE A 177 -4.46 4.14 -5.16
C ILE A 177 -4.74 4.76 -6.52
N LYS A 178 -3.74 5.43 -7.11
CA LYS A 178 -3.79 5.89 -8.50
C LYS A 178 -2.49 5.58 -9.21
N SER A 179 -2.58 5.11 -10.44
CA SER A 179 -1.43 4.79 -11.28
C SER A 179 -0.55 6.02 -11.48
N ALA A 180 0.77 5.83 -11.36
CA ALA A 180 1.75 6.89 -11.53
C ALA A 180 2.26 7.02 -12.97
N ILE A 181 1.72 6.23 -13.90
CA ILE A 181 2.13 6.21 -15.32
C ILE A 181 0.95 6.31 -16.29
N SER A 182 -0.29 6.20 -15.80
CA SER A 182 -1.46 6.07 -16.66
C SER A 182 -2.71 6.46 -15.87
N ASN A 183 -3.20 7.68 -16.05
CA ASN A 183 -4.46 8.16 -15.49
C ASN A 183 -5.11 9.16 -16.45
N THR A 184 -6.43 9.29 -16.42
CA THR A 184 -7.19 10.28 -17.21
C THR A 184 -6.98 11.73 -16.72
N GLY A 185 -6.31 11.92 -15.58
CA GLY A 185 -6.10 13.21 -14.93
C GLY A 185 -7.19 13.59 -13.94
N LYS A 186 -8.23 12.75 -13.78
CA LYS A 186 -9.37 13.05 -12.89
C LYS A 186 -9.11 12.77 -11.41
N PHE A 187 -8.24 11.80 -11.09
CA PHE A 187 -7.88 11.40 -9.72
C PHE A 187 -9.06 11.36 -8.71
N SER A 188 -10.07 10.52 -8.92
CA SER A 188 -11.21 10.50 -7.97
C SER A 188 -10.83 9.97 -6.59
N LYS A 189 -11.47 10.55 -5.56
CA LYS A 189 -11.40 10.15 -4.15
C LYS A 189 -12.30 8.97 -3.78
N ASP A 190 -13.21 8.55 -4.66
CA ASP A 190 -14.19 7.49 -4.38
C ASP A 190 -14.25 6.38 -5.44
N ASN A 191 -13.55 6.54 -6.57
CA ASN A 191 -13.45 5.50 -7.59
C ASN A 191 -12.20 4.63 -7.32
N SER A 192 -12.42 3.31 -7.31
CA SER A 192 -11.40 2.27 -7.12
C SER A 192 -10.50 2.07 -8.35
N ASP A 193 -10.93 2.58 -9.50
CA ASP A 193 -10.16 2.54 -10.73
C ASP A 193 -8.89 3.40 -10.59
N ILE A 194 -7.72 2.78 -10.75
CA ILE A 194 -6.41 3.43 -10.60
C ILE A 194 -6.08 4.33 -11.78
N THR A 195 -6.74 4.16 -12.92
CA THR A 195 -6.57 4.95 -14.13
C THR A 195 -7.63 6.06 -14.26
N GLU A 196 -8.72 6.01 -13.50
CA GLU A 196 -9.82 6.96 -13.64
C GLU A 196 -10.21 7.73 -12.37
N GLY A 197 -11.01 8.77 -12.60
CA GLY A 197 -11.89 9.39 -11.62
C GLY A 197 -13.31 9.53 -12.17
N LYS A 198 -14.30 9.56 -11.27
CA LYS A 198 -15.77 9.47 -11.46
C LYS A 198 -16.31 9.51 -12.90
N GLN A 199 -17.07 8.47 -13.24
CA GLN A 199 -18.22 8.56 -14.14
C GLN A 199 -19.37 9.24 -13.39
#